data_AF-A0A2V7VTJ7-F1
#
_entry.id   AF-A0A2V7VTJ7-F1
#
_cell.length_a   1.000
_cell.length_b   1.000
_cell.length_c   1.000
_cell.angle_alpha   90.00
_cell.angle_beta   90.00
_cell.angle_gamma   90.00
#
_symmetry.space_group_name_H-M   'P 1'
#
loop_
_entity.id
_entity.type
_entity.pdbx_description
1 polymer ?
#
loop_
_entity_poly.entity_id
_entity_poly.type
_entity_poly.pdbx_seq_one_letter_code
_entity_poly.pdbx_strand_id
1 'polypeptide(L)'
;MLERALDGEARRRLPPHVGGGESRSADRPALVSAIYDGWPAADLRSLAQRLVALAPCVALLGSRSDKVHLVFAQSEGLGHDIPALLTAAALAVGGRGGGKGNLAQGGGDRLDRLDEALAAAAAAVRGRA
;
A
#
# COMPACT_ATOMS: atom_id res chain seq x y z
N MET A 1 -11.55 -10.34 17.36
CA MET A 1 -11.83 -8.87 17.32
C MET A 1 -10.93 -8.14 16.33
N LEU A 2 -9.63 -8.42 16.29
CA LEU A 2 -8.66 -7.80 15.38
C LEU A 2 -9.05 -7.89 13.88
N GLU A 3 -9.56 -9.03 13.44
CA GLU A 3 -9.98 -9.21 12.03
C GLU A 3 -11.11 -8.27 11.62
N ARG A 4 -12.09 -8.01 12.51
CA ARG A 4 -13.19 -7.06 12.24
C ARG A 4 -12.68 -5.62 12.15
N ALA A 5 -11.62 -5.28 12.89
CA ALA A 5 -11.01 -3.95 12.83
C ALA A 5 -10.24 -3.75 11.50
N LEU A 6 -9.51 -4.78 11.05
CA LEU A 6 -8.81 -4.75 9.76
C LEU A 6 -9.79 -4.66 8.59
N ASP A 7 -10.89 -5.41 8.63
CA ASP A 7 -11.97 -5.30 7.63
C ASP A 7 -12.61 -3.92 7.61
N GLY A 8 -12.89 -3.36 8.80
CA GLY A 8 -13.42 -2.00 8.92
C GLY A 8 -12.49 -0.95 8.30
N GLU A 9 -11.19 -1.03 8.58
CA GLU A 9 -10.20 -0.10 8.04
C GLU A 9 -10.01 -0.27 6.53
N ALA A 10 -10.00 -1.51 6.02
CA ALA A 10 -9.90 -1.77 4.59
C ALA A 10 -11.04 -1.11 3.80
N ARG A 11 -12.28 -1.26 4.31
CA ARG A 11 -13.48 -0.68 3.70
C ARG A 11 -13.50 0.84 3.78
N ARG A 12 -12.91 1.43 4.83
CA ARG A 12 -12.78 2.89 4.99
C ARG A 12 -11.78 3.51 4.00
N ARG A 13 -10.75 2.77 3.62
CA ARG A 13 -9.67 3.27 2.74
C ARG A 13 -9.99 3.17 1.26
N LEU A 14 -10.85 2.24 0.88
CA LEU A 14 -11.40 2.20 -0.46
C LEU A 14 -12.45 3.32 -0.60
N PRO A 15 -12.49 4.03 -1.74
CA PRO A 15 -13.59 4.94 -2.01
C PRO A 15 -14.91 4.14 -1.93
N PRO A 16 -15.99 4.72 -1.36
CA PRO A 16 -17.28 4.05 -1.35
C PRO A 16 -17.61 3.67 -2.78
N HIS A 17 -17.94 2.39 -3.01
CA HIS A 17 -18.47 1.95 -4.30
C HIS A 17 -19.81 2.65 -4.52
N VAL A 18 -19.76 3.85 -5.12
CA VAL A 18 -20.93 4.53 -5.63
C VAL A 18 -21.36 3.75 -6.87
N GLY A 19 -22.27 2.80 -6.67
CA GLY A 19 -23.04 2.23 -7.75
C GLY A 19 -23.94 3.30 -8.37
N GLY A 20 -23.82 3.47 -9.69
CA GLY A 20 -24.78 4.21 -10.52
C GLY A 20 -24.42 5.67 -10.76
N GLY A 21 -23.78 5.95 -11.89
CA GLY A 21 -23.62 7.31 -12.42
C GLY A 21 -22.33 7.47 -13.21
N GLU A 22 -22.47 7.61 -14.53
CA GLU A 22 -21.38 7.78 -15.50
C GLU A 22 -20.34 8.84 -15.08
N SER A 23 -19.06 8.43 -15.03
CA SER A 23 -17.94 9.29 -15.45
C SER A 23 -16.68 8.45 -15.66
N ARG A 24 -15.90 8.80 -16.70
CA ARG A 24 -14.73 8.09 -17.27
C ARG A 24 -13.50 7.94 -16.35
N SER A 25 -13.68 7.86 -15.02
CA SER A 25 -12.59 7.62 -14.05
C SER A 25 -12.55 6.21 -13.46
N ALA A 26 -13.55 5.37 -13.71
CA ALA A 26 -13.68 4.04 -13.08
C ALA A 26 -12.74 2.94 -13.62
N ASP A 27 -11.92 3.23 -14.63
CA ASP A 27 -11.04 2.23 -15.27
C ASP A 27 -9.62 2.19 -14.66
N ARG A 28 -9.22 3.24 -13.92
CA ARG A 28 -7.91 3.25 -13.25
C ARG A 28 -8.01 2.55 -11.89
N PRO A 29 -7.08 1.62 -11.58
CA PRO A 29 -7.08 0.96 -10.28
C PRO A 29 -6.95 2.01 -9.17
N ALA A 30 -7.72 1.82 -8.09
CA ALA A 30 -7.65 2.72 -6.95
C ALA A 30 -6.25 2.68 -6.33
N LEU A 31 -5.70 3.83 -5.92
CA LEU A 31 -4.45 3.89 -5.17
C LEU A 31 -4.76 4.18 -3.71
N VAL A 32 -4.46 3.23 -2.84
CA VAL A 32 -4.57 3.36 -1.39
C VAL A 32 -3.18 3.59 -0.82
N SER A 33 -2.90 4.80 -0.32
CA SER A 33 -1.66 5.11 0.39
C SER A 33 -1.97 5.52 1.83
N ALA A 34 -1.38 4.84 2.82
CA ALA A 34 -1.60 5.16 4.23
C ALA A 34 -0.38 4.87 5.10
N ILE A 35 -0.21 5.69 6.14
CA ILE A 35 0.77 5.51 7.20
C ILE A 35 0.03 5.25 8.51
N TYR A 36 0.59 4.35 9.32
CA TYR A 36 0.11 3.99 10.64
C TYR A 36 1.22 4.20 11.68
N ASP A 37 0.85 4.28 12.95
CA ASP A 37 1.79 4.40 14.07
C ASP A 37 1.67 3.16 14.97
N GLY A 38 2.80 2.53 15.27
CA GLY A 38 2.90 1.35 16.13
C GLY A 38 2.39 0.04 15.51
N TRP A 39 2.01 0.02 14.23
CA TRP A 39 1.50 -1.19 13.58
C TRP A 39 2.66 -2.12 13.20
N PRO A 40 2.59 -3.42 13.55
CA PRO A 40 3.60 -4.39 13.15
C PRO A 40 3.46 -4.74 11.66
N ALA A 41 4.57 -5.19 11.05
CA ALA A 41 4.60 -5.56 9.64
C ALA A 41 3.55 -6.62 9.25
N ALA A 42 3.21 -7.55 10.16
CA ALA A 42 2.21 -8.58 9.93
C ALA A 42 0.81 -7.99 9.72
N ASP A 43 0.40 -7.02 10.54
CA ASP A 43 -0.92 -6.39 10.46
C ASP A 43 -1.04 -5.52 9.21
N LEU A 44 0.02 -4.78 8.86
CA LEU A 44 0.09 -4.06 7.58
C LEU A 44 -0.08 -5.01 6.39
N ARG A 45 0.58 -6.18 6.44
CA ARG A 45 0.47 -7.17 5.37
C ARG A 45 -0.94 -7.73 5.25
N SER A 46 -1.56 -8.09 6.38
CA SER A 46 -2.95 -8.54 6.37
C SER A 46 -3.91 -7.47 5.84
N LEU A 47 -3.70 -6.21 6.18
CA LEU A 47 -4.50 -5.10 5.64
C LEU A 47 -4.31 -4.93 4.13
N ALA A 48 -3.06 -4.93 3.65
CA ALA A 48 -2.75 -4.81 2.23
C ALA A 48 -3.40 -5.92 1.41
N GLN A 49 -3.34 -7.17 1.90
CA GLN A 49 -3.97 -8.32 1.24
C GLN A 49 -5.50 -8.20 1.21
N ARG A 50 -6.13 -7.71 2.28
CA ARG A 50 -7.58 -7.48 2.31
C ARG A 50 -8.00 -6.39 1.33
N LEU A 51 -7.25 -5.28 1.26
CA LEU A 51 -7.53 -4.18 0.33
C LEU A 51 -7.55 -4.65 -1.13
N VAL A 52 -6.51 -5.36 -1.56
CA VAL A 52 -6.38 -5.82 -2.95
C VAL A 52 -7.34 -6.96 -3.33
N ALA A 53 -7.89 -7.66 -2.32
CA ALA A 53 -8.93 -8.66 -2.51
C ALA A 53 -10.35 -8.06 -2.56
N LEU A 54 -10.57 -6.91 -1.94
CA LEU A 54 -11.89 -6.24 -1.90
C LEU A 54 -12.22 -5.49 -3.19
N ALA A 55 -11.23 -4.84 -3.81
CA ALA A 55 -11.41 -4.11 -5.06
C ALA A 55 -10.09 -3.98 -5.84
N PRO A 56 -10.13 -3.83 -7.18
CA PRO A 56 -8.94 -3.55 -8.00
C PRO A 56 -8.20 -2.30 -7.52
N CYS A 57 -7.05 -2.49 -6.88
CA CYS A 57 -6.28 -1.41 -6.30
C CYS A 57 -4.78 -1.72 -6.17
N VAL A 58 -4.00 -0.65 -5.97
CA VAL A 58 -2.62 -0.71 -5.47
C VAL A 58 -2.63 -0.17 -4.04
N ALA A 59 -2.19 -0.98 -3.09
CA ALA A 59 -2.05 -0.62 -1.69
C ALA A 59 -0.58 -0.34 -1.36
N LEU A 60 -0.26 0.89 -0.95
CA LEU A 60 1.05 1.32 -0.48
C LEU A 60 0.94 1.68 1.01
N LEU A 61 1.32 0.76 1.89
CA LEU A 61 1.16 0.95 3.33
C LEU A 61 2.51 1.08 4.03
N GLY A 62 2.55 1.95 5.03
CA GLY A 62 3.71 2.12 5.90
C GLY A 62 3.32 2.21 7.39
N SER A 63 4.25 1.91 8.28
CA SER A 63 4.09 2.10 9.72
C SER A 63 5.35 2.65 10.37
N ARG A 64 5.18 3.56 11.33
CA ARG A 64 6.22 4.00 12.26
C ARG A 64 6.11 3.21 13.56
N SER A 65 6.98 2.22 13.73
CA SER A 65 7.09 1.42 14.96
C SER A 65 8.46 1.69 15.59
N ASP A 66 9.12 0.66 16.11
CA ASP A 66 10.56 0.60 16.39
C ASP A 66 11.42 0.99 15.18
N LYS A 67 10.90 0.72 13.98
CA LYS A 67 11.45 1.13 12.69
C LYS A 67 10.33 1.35 11.68
N VAL A 68 10.69 1.77 10.46
CA VAL A 68 9.72 1.79 9.36
C VAL A 68 9.41 0.37 8.93
N HIS A 69 8.12 0.05 8.83
CA HIS A 69 7.62 -1.11 8.09
C HIS A 69 6.91 -0.64 6.83
N LEU A 70 7.15 -1.31 5.72
CA LEU A 70 6.49 -1.06 4.44
C LEU A 70 5.89 -2.37 3.93
N VAL A 71 4.65 -2.31 3.47
CA VAL A 71 4.02 -3.40 2.71
C VAL A 71 3.27 -2.83 1.53
N PHE A 72 3.69 -3.22 0.33
CA PHE A 72 3.05 -2.83 -0.92
C PHE A 72 2.40 -4.05 -1.55
N ALA A 73 1.18 -3.88 -2.05
CA ALA A 73 0.44 -4.91 -2.75
C ALA A 73 -0.36 -4.33 -3.91
N GLN A 74 -0.72 -5.16 -4.88
CA GLN A 74 -1.70 -4.82 -5.89
C GLN A 74 -2.69 -5.96 -6.13
N SER A 75 -3.84 -5.65 -6.70
CA SER A 75 -4.76 -6.67 -7.22
C SER A 75 -4.13 -7.40 -8.42
N GLU A 76 -4.57 -8.64 -8.63
CA GLU A 76 -4.11 -9.44 -9.77
C GLU A 76 -4.50 -8.77 -11.10
N GLY A 77 -3.64 -8.91 -12.12
CA GLY A 77 -3.85 -8.32 -13.44
C GLY A 77 -3.38 -6.87 -13.60
N LEU A 78 -2.99 -6.19 -12.50
CA LEU A 78 -2.41 -4.85 -12.59
C LEU A 78 -0.94 -4.89 -13.06
N GLY A 79 -0.49 -3.84 -13.75
CA GLY A 79 0.81 -3.81 -14.43
C GLY A 79 1.97 -3.21 -13.61
N HIS A 80 1.80 -2.95 -12.31
CA HIS A 80 2.86 -2.28 -11.53
C HIS A 80 3.91 -3.28 -11.01
N ASP A 81 5.17 -2.88 -11.08
CA ASP A 81 6.28 -3.63 -10.48
C ASP A 81 6.35 -3.32 -8.97
N ILE A 82 5.54 -4.05 -8.19
CA ILE A 82 5.45 -3.89 -6.74
C ILE A 82 6.80 -4.15 -6.02
N PRO A 83 7.58 -5.19 -6.37
CA PRO A 83 8.92 -5.38 -5.80
C PRO A 83 9.86 -4.20 -6.04
N ALA A 84 9.87 -3.63 -7.26
CA ALA A 84 10.72 -2.47 -7.56
C ALA A 84 10.29 -1.21 -6.79
N LEU A 85 8.98 -0.92 -6.76
CA LEU A 85 8.42 0.21 -6.01
C LEU A 85 8.78 0.13 -4.52
N LEU A 86 8.61 -1.05 -3.92
CA LEU A 86 8.93 -1.24 -2.52
C LEU A 86 10.43 -1.17 -2.25
N THR A 87 11.26 -1.73 -3.12
CA THR A 87 12.72 -1.64 -2.98
C THR A 87 13.18 -0.19 -2.95
N ALA A 88 12.68 0.64 -3.87
CA ALA A 88 12.98 2.08 -3.91
C ALA A 88 12.55 2.79 -2.62
N ALA A 89 11.33 2.53 -2.13
CA ALA A 89 10.83 3.11 -0.88
C ALA A 89 11.64 2.64 0.34
N ALA A 90 12.03 1.37 0.40
CA ALA A 90 12.83 0.80 1.48
C ALA A 90 14.24 1.42 1.54
N LEU A 91 14.88 1.65 0.38
CA LEU A 91 16.15 2.37 0.30
C LEU A 91 16.02 3.82 0.80
N ALA A 92 14.92 4.51 0.46
CA ALA A 92 14.67 5.87 0.92
C ALA A 92 14.52 5.97 2.44
N VAL A 93 14.03 4.93 3.11
CA VAL A 93 13.98 4.85 4.59
C VAL A 93 15.23 4.20 5.20
N GLY A 94 16.31 4.05 4.42
CA GLY A 94 17.61 3.58 4.91
C GLY A 94 17.69 2.09 5.18
N GLY A 95 16.82 1.28 4.57
CA GLY A 95 16.84 -0.16 4.75
C GLY A 95 16.67 -0.94 3.45
N ARG A 96 15.97 -2.07 3.53
CA ARG A 96 15.87 -3.07 2.47
C ARG A 96 14.47 -3.63 2.37
N GLY A 97 14.15 -4.16 1.20
CA GLY A 97 12.86 -4.76 0.92
C GLY A 97 12.96 -5.79 -0.19
N GLY A 98 11.89 -6.55 -0.34
CA GLY A 98 11.77 -7.58 -1.37
C GLY A 98 10.36 -8.10 -1.46
N GLY A 99 10.06 -8.81 -2.53
CA GLY A 99 8.72 -9.31 -2.79
C GLY A 99 8.68 -10.17 -4.04
N LYS A 100 7.49 -10.68 -4.34
CA LYS A 100 7.26 -11.46 -5.55
C LYS A 100 5.87 -11.15 -6.09
N GLY A 101 5.79 -10.88 -7.40
CA GLY A 101 4.54 -10.60 -8.08
C GLY A 101 3.82 -9.41 -7.46
N ASN A 102 2.63 -9.65 -6.94
CA ASN A 102 1.72 -8.60 -6.48
C ASN A 102 1.88 -8.20 -5.01
N LEU A 103 2.92 -8.69 -4.31
CA LEU A 103 3.15 -8.40 -2.89
C LEU A 103 4.64 -8.24 -2.59
N ALA A 104 4.99 -7.17 -1.88
CA ALA A 104 6.33 -6.90 -1.40
C ALA A 104 6.31 -6.31 0.01
N GLN A 105 7.39 -6.52 0.76
CA GLN A 105 7.57 -6.02 2.12
C GLN A 105 9.01 -5.57 2.39
N GLY A 106 9.18 -4.58 3.25
CA GLY A 106 10.48 -4.03 3.58
C GLY A 106 10.41 -3.02 4.70
N GLY A 107 11.48 -2.26 4.88
CA GLY A 107 11.57 -1.27 5.94
C GLY A 107 12.98 -0.76 6.15
N GLY A 108 13.14 0.15 7.09
CA GLY A 108 14.42 0.75 7.45
C GLY A 108 14.28 1.66 8.68
N ASP A 109 15.40 2.19 9.15
CA ASP A 109 15.45 2.87 10.46
C ASP A 109 15.15 4.37 10.39
N ARG A 110 14.99 4.95 9.19
CA ARG A 110 14.67 6.38 9.01
C ARG A 110 13.18 6.67 9.04
N LEU A 111 12.61 6.76 10.24
CA LEU A 111 11.20 7.06 10.49
C LEU A 111 10.74 8.41 9.90
N ASP A 112 11.64 9.39 9.87
CA ASP A 112 11.44 10.73 9.32
C ASP A 112 11.25 10.71 7.79
N ARG A 113 11.76 9.68 7.12
CA ARG A 113 11.73 9.53 5.66
C ARG A 113 10.49 8.83 5.12
N LEU A 114 9.64 8.29 5.99
CA LEU A 114 8.51 7.46 5.58
C LEU A 114 7.48 8.22 4.72
N ASP A 115 7.10 9.44 5.10
CA ASP A 115 6.14 10.25 4.32
C ASP A 115 6.64 10.47 2.88
N GLU A 116 7.89 10.89 2.73
CA GLU A 116 8.47 11.15 1.41
C GLU A 116 8.63 9.87 0.60
N ALA A 117 9.06 8.77 1.23
CA ALA A 117 9.20 7.48 0.56
C ALA A 117 7.86 6.96 0.02
N LEU A 118 6.78 7.10 0.82
CA LEU A 118 5.45 6.67 0.42
C LEU A 118 4.85 7.59 -0.65
N ALA A 119 5.05 8.91 -0.54
CA ALA A 119 4.62 9.89 -1.53
C ALA A 119 5.30 9.66 -2.90
N ALA A 120 6.61 9.36 -2.90
CA ALA A 120 7.35 9.04 -4.13
C ALA A 120 6.83 7.76 -4.78
N ALA A 121 6.56 6.70 -4.00
CA ALA A 121 5.97 5.46 -4.51
C ALA A 121 4.56 5.71 -5.09
N ALA A 122 3.74 6.52 -4.42
CA ALA A 122 2.41 6.90 -4.90
C ALA A 122 2.47 7.70 -6.21
N ALA A 123 3.43 8.62 -6.35
CA ALA A 123 3.66 9.35 -7.60
C ALA A 123 4.09 8.42 -8.74
N ALA A 124 4.96 7.44 -8.47
CA ALA A 124 5.40 6.46 -9.46
C ALA A 124 4.26 5.56 -9.96
N VAL A 125 3.31 5.21 -9.10
CA VAL A 125 2.09 4.49 -9.50
C VAL A 125 1.22 5.35 -10.41
N ARG A 126 1.00 6.62 -10.06
CA ARG A 126 0.17 7.55 -10.85
C ARG A 126 0.78 7.91 -12.21
N GLY A 127 2.11 8.00 -12.30
CA GLY A 127 2.82 8.35 -13.53
C GLY A 127 2.89 7.22 -14.57
N ARG A 128 2.51 5.99 -14.20
CA ARG A 128 2.49 4.81 -15.09
C ARG A 128 1.07 4.41 -15.57
N ALA A 129 0.06 5.23 -15.29
CA ALA A 129 -1.35 4.99 -15.62
C ALA A 129 -1.87 5.84 -16.77
#